data_AF-A0A7I0HT61-F1
#
_entry.id   AF-A0A7I0HT61-F1
#
_cell.length_a   1.000
_cell.length_b   1.000
_cell.length_c   1.000
_cell.angle_alpha   90.00
_cell.angle_beta   90.00
_cell.angle_gamma   90.00
#
_symmetry.space_group_name_H-M   'P 1'
#
loop_
_entity.id
_entity.type
_entity.pdbx_description
1 polymer ?
#
loop_
_entity_poly.entity_id
_entity_poly.type
_entity_poly.pdbx_seq_one_letter_code
_entity_poly.pdbx_strand_id
1 'polypeptide(L)'
;MNEIVLLNVLSLLINLMATCMILNVLIKKPSFRGEGTILILLAIIPCYVNFSNIFEHGLMIDYFDDYEGFFKDLYAMFILIFLYVHTVKKEQITRIGHEHQIKSDLKLKSKLLTEIHHRVNNNLQIISGLMDLQINSENDEKLTSSLNLIQNRIKAIASVHKLIYGSPNLLFVNLNQIFNSILSNLKITYLKENSEIEFRELIEDELELDLDRAIPIGLILNELVSNCFRHAFKNGQKGIIEVSFGKLSNEFVLVVRDNGSGMEVDLDNKGIGLMLVRNLVKQLRGNLMISIKEGVIFEIKFPQINANPIEI
;
A
#
# COMPACT_ATOMS: atom_id res chain seq x y z
N MET A 1 -1.82 78.95 6.35
CA MET A 1 -1.49 77.66 5.70
C MET A 1 -2.80 76.91 5.59
N ASN A 2 -3.18 76.49 4.38
CA ASN A 2 -4.43 75.78 4.12
C ASN A 2 -4.46 74.47 4.94
N GLU A 3 -5.55 74.14 5.62
CA GLU A 3 -5.65 72.94 6.48
C GLU A 3 -5.31 71.66 5.71
N ILE A 4 -5.67 71.63 4.42
CA ILE A 4 -5.38 70.53 3.49
C ILE A 4 -3.87 70.36 3.29
N VAL A 5 -3.11 71.45 3.20
CA VAL A 5 -1.64 71.40 3.05
C VAL A 5 -0.99 70.86 4.31
N LEU A 6 -1.47 71.28 5.49
CA LEU A 6 -0.98 70.77 6.77
C LEU A 6 -1.18 69.25 6.90
N LEU A 7 -2.37 68.76 6.49
CA LEU A 7 -2.70 67.34 6.53
C LEU A 7 -1.83 66.50 5.58
N ASN A 8 -1.59 66.98 4.35
CA ASN A 8 -0.74 66.30 3.38
C ASN A 8 0.74 66.30 3.79
N VAL A 9 1.24 67.38 4.42
CA VAL A 9 2.60 67.41 4.99
C VAL A 9 2.76 66.38 6.09
N LEU A 10 1.78 66.27 7.00
CA LEU A 10 1.81 65.27 8.07
C LEU A 10 1.77 63.85 7.50
N SER A 11 0.89 63.59 6.52
CA SER A 11 0.77 62.32 5.80
C SER A 11 2.09 61.94 5.09
N LEU A 12 2.76 62.91 4.44
CA LEU A 12 4.04 62.70 3.77
C LEU A 12 5.15 62.28 4.75
N LEU A 13 5.23 62.92 5.93
CA LEU A 13 6.20 62.55 6.96
C LEU A 13 6.01 61.12 7.46
N ILE A 14 4.75 60.69 7.67
CA ILE A 14 4.42 59.32 8.08
C ILE A 14 4.85 58.31 7.00
N ASN A 15 4.55 58.59 5.73
CA ASN A 15 4.88 57.69 4.62
C ASN A 15 6.40 57.60 4.37
N LEU A 16 7.13 58.70 4.51
CA LEU A 16 8.60 58.70 4.46
C LEU A 16 9.21 57.89 5.60
N MET A 17 8.67 58.03 6.82
CA MET A 17 9.13 57.24 7.97
C MET A 17 8.88 55.73 7.75
N ALA A 18 7.71 55.35 7.24
CA ALA A 18 7.38 53.97 6.89
C ALA A 18 8.33 53.41 5.81
N THR A 19 8.60 54.18 4.75
CA THR A 19 9.52 53.80 3.68
C THR A 19 10.94 53.55 4.22
N CYS A 20 11.43 54.43 5.09
CA CYS A 20 12.72 54.27 5.76
C CYS A 20 12.78 53.01 6.64
N MET A 21 11.70 52.68 7.35
CA MET A 21 11.63 51.44 8.14
C MET A 21 11.69 50.19 7.25
N ILE A 22 10.94 50.17 6.14
CA ILE A 22 10.94 49.06 5.17
C ILE A 22 12.34 48.89 4.57
N LEU A 23 12.99 49.98 4.16
CA LEU A 23 14.33 49.97 3.60
C LEU A 23 15.35 49.40 4.59
N ASN A 24 15.27 49.80 5.87
CA ASN A 24 16.15 49.28 6.93
C ASN A 24 15.98 47.77 7.13
N VAL A 25 14.74 47.26 7.09
CA VAL A 25 14.47 45.82 7.17
C VAL A 25 15.08 45.08 5.98
N LEU A 26 15.01 45.64 4.77
CA LEU A 26 15.55 45.02 3.56
C LEU A 26 17.07 45.00 3.51
N ILE A 27 17.71 46.05 4.01
CA ILE A 27 19.17 46.09 4.17
C ILE A 27 19.63 45.00 5.14
N LYS A 28 18.90 44.79 6.25
CA LYS A 28 19.24 43.80 7.28
C LYS A 28 18.88 42.36 6.87
N LYS A 29 17.86 42.15 6.05
CA LYS A 29 17.40 40.81 5.64
C LYS A 29 17.29 40.70 4.11
N PRO A 30 18.41 40.38 3.42
CA PRO A 30 18.45 40.30 1.96
C PRO A 30 17.58 39.19 1.35
N SER A 31 17.11 38.22 2.14
CA SER A 31 16.14 37.20 1.73
C SER A 31 14.77 37.79 1.33
N PHE A 32 14.44 39.00 1.78
CA PHE A 32 13.18 39.69 1.43
C PHE A 32 13.31 40.61 0.20
N ARG A 33 14.44 40.59 -0.52
CA ARG A 33 14.69 41.52 -1.63
C ARG A 33 13.60 41.55 -2.70
N GLY A 34 12.89 40.45 -2.97
CA GLY A 34 11.80 40.41 -3.96
C GLY A 34 10.48 41.04 -3.48
N GLU A 35 9.99 40.68 -2.29
CA GLU A 35 8.75 41.25 -1.73
C GLU A 35 8.96 42.69 -1.25
N GLY A 36 10.18 42.99 -0.79
CA GLY A 36 10.57 44.30 -0.32
C GLY A 36 10.66 45.37 -1.38
N THR A 37 11.08 45.04 -2.60
CA THR A 37 11.07 46.00 -3.71
C THR A 37 9.65 46.40 -4.08
N ILE A 38 8.70 45.45 -4.04
CA ILE A 38 7.28 45.73 -4.25
C ILE A 38 6.71 46.61 -3.12
N LEU A 39 7.06 46.33 -1.86
CA LEU A 39 6.67 47.15 -0.71
C LEU A 39 7.23 48.59 -0.79
N ILE A 40 8.46 48.78 -1.29
CA ILE A 40 9.03 50.12 -1.52
C ILE A 40 8.28 50.84 -2.64
N LEU A 41 8.02 50.16 -3.77
CA LEU A 41 7.25 50.75 -4.89
C LEU A 41 5.86 51.19 -4.43
N LEU A 42 5.21 50.38 -3.59
CA LEU A 42 3.96 50.74 -2.94
C LEU A 42 4.11 51.97 -2.05
N ALA A 43 5.16 52.09 -1.26
CA ALA A 43 5.34 53.21 -0.33
C ALA A 43 5.68 54.55 -1.03
N ILE A 44 6.25 54.52 -2.23
CA ILE A 44 6.61 55.72 -3.00
C ILE A 44 5.37 56.45 -3.55
N ILE A 45 4.32 55.71 -3.94
CA ILE A 45 3.15 56.30 -4.60
C ILE A 45 2.35 57.23 -3.68
N PRO A 46 2.04 56.88 -2.41
CA PRO A 46 1.43 57.80 -1.45
C PRO A 46 2.29 59.03 -1.15
N CYS A 47 3.62 58.91 -1.18
CA CYS A 47 4.52 60.06 -1.06
C CYS A 47 4.37 61.02 -2.25
N TYR A 48 4.25 60.50 -3.47
CA TYR A 48 3.99 61.30 -4.66
C TYR A 48 2.64 62.02 -4.58
N VAL A 49 1.57 61.32 -4.21
CA VAL A 49 0.21 61.91 -4.10
C VAL A 49 0.18 63.04 -3.06
N ASN A 50 0.76 62.82 -1.87
CA ASN A 50 0.84 63.87 -0.86
C ASN A 50 1.67 65.08 -1.33
N PHE A 51 2.77 64.84 -2.06
CA PHE A 51 3.61 65.90 -2.59
C PHE A 51 2.89 66.72 -3.66
N SER A 52 2.17 66.06 -4.58
CA SER A 52 1.29 66.69 -5.57
C SER A 52 0.29 67.65 -4.91
N ASN A 53 -0.46 67.15 -3.92
CA ASN A 53 -1.51 67.92 -3.23
C ASN A 53 -0.96 69.13 -2.43
N ILE A 54 0.28 69.05 -1.95
CA ILE A 54 0.96 70.18 -1.29
C ILE A 54 1.26 71.30 -2.30
N PHE A 55 1.70 70.94 -3.51
CA PHE A 55 2.02 71.91 -4.56
C PHE A 55 0.76 72.58 -5.12
N GLU A 56 -0.28 71.80 -5.37
CA GLU A 56 -1.58 72.29 -5.85
C GLU A 56 -2.20 73.28 -4.85
N HIS A 57 -2.48 72.84 -3.61
CA HIS A 57 -3.19 73.68 -2.63
C HIS A 57 -2.30 74.68 -1.86
N GLY A 58 -0.98 74.49 -1.89
CA GLY A 58 -0.01 75.33 -1.18
C GLY A 58 0.66 76.38 -2.06
N LEU A 59 0.91 76.05 -3.33
CA LEU A 59 1.58 76.93 -4.29
C LEU A 59 0.68 77.31 -5.48
N MET A 60 -0.55 76.79 -5.58
CA MET A 60 -1.48 77.03 -6.68
C MET A 60 -0.90 76.59 -8.04
N ILE A 61 -0.26 75.41 -8.05
CA ILE A 61 0.36 74.80 -9.23
C ILE A 61 -0.36 73.48 -9.54
N ASP A 62 -1.23 73.48 -10.56
CA ASP A 62 -2.10 72.35 -10.92
C ASP A 62 -1.43 71.35 -11.88
N TYR A 63 -0.10 71.40 -12.01
CA TYR A 63 0.64 70.64 -13.02
C TYR A 63 0.54 69.11 -12.84
N PHE A 64 0.23 68.64 -11.63
CA PHE A 64 0.28 67.22 -11.26
C PHE A 64 -1.09 66.52 -11.21
N ASP A 65 -2.19 67.26 -11.33
CA ASP A 65 -3.57 66.74 -11.21
C ASP A 65 -3.92 65.73 -12.30
N ASP A 66 -3.48 65.99 -13.53
CA ASP A 66 -3.74 65.11 -14.69
C ASP A 66 -3.20 63.68 -14.49
N TYR A 67 -2.26 63.49 -13.56
CA TYR A 67 -1.63 62.20 -13.28
C TYR A 67 -2.06 61.57 -11.94
N GLU A 68 -2.75 62.30 -11.06
CA GLU A 68 -3.07 61.82 -9.71
C GLU A 68 -3.93 60.54 -9.73
N GLY A 69 -4.95 60.49 -10.61
CA GLY A 69 -5.80 59.31 -10.80
C GLY A 69 -5.02 58.10 -11.31
N PHE A 70 -4.11 58.30 -12.27
CA PHE A 70 -3.25 57.24 -12.80
C PHE A 70 -2.37 56.62 -11.71
N PHE A 71 -1.77 57.43 -10.84
CA PHE A 71 -0.96 56.93 -9.73
C PHE A 71 -1.78 56.18 -8.69
N LYS A 72 -3.02 56.60 -8.39
CA LYS A 72 -3.93 55.88 -7.49
C LYS A 72 -4.29 54.49 -8.03
N ASP A 73 -4.59 54.37 -9.32
CA ASP A 73 -4.88 53.08 -9.96
C ASP A 73 -3.65 52.16 -9.97
N LEU A 74 -2.47 52.72 -10.27
CA LEU A 74 -1.20 51.99 -10.24
C LEU A 74 -0.89 51.45 -8.84
N TYR A 75 -1.14 52.24 -7.80
CA TYR A 75 -1.00 51.81 -6.41
C TYR A 75 -1.93 50.66 -6.06
N ALA A 76 -3.21 50.76 -6.40
CA ALA A 76 -4.18 49.69 -6.18
C ALA A 76 -3.78 48.39 -6.91
N MET A 77 -3.31 48.49 -8.15
CA MET A 77 -2.80 47.36 -8.92
C MET A 77 -1.61 46.69 -8.23
N PHE A 78 -0.61 47.45 -7.76
CA PHE A 78 0.54 46.90 -7.06
C PHE A 78 0.15 46.21 -5.75
N ILE A 79 -0.84 46.73 -5.01
CA ILE A 79 -1.33 46.09 -3.78
C ILE A 79 -1.97 44.75 -4.11
N LEU A 80 -2.82 44.70 -5.13
CA LEU A 80 -3.49 43.47 -5.55
C LEU A 80 -2.48 42.41 -5.99
N ILE A 81 -1.48 42.80 -6.80
CA ILE A 81 -0.39 41.91 -7.21
C ILE A 81 0.39 41.41 -6.00
N PHE A 82 0.74 42.29 -5.06
CA PHE A 82 1.45 41.92 -3.84
C PHE A 82 0.67 40.90 -3.00
N LEU A 83 -0.61 41.18 -2.73
CA LEU A 83 -1.48 40.29 -1.97
C LEU A 83 -1.66 38.95 -2.67
N TYR A 84 -1.82 38.95 -4.00
CA TYR A 84 -1.90 37.73 -4.81
C TYR A 84 -0.63 36.89 -4.71
N VAL A 85 0.54 37.48 -4.99
CA VAL A 85 1.85 36.79 -4.93
C VAL A 85 2.11 36.23 -3.54
N HIS A 86 1.85 37.01 -2.48
CA HIS A 86 2.04 36.58 -1.11
C HIS A 86 1.11 35.40 -0.74
N THR A 87 -0.15 35.44 -1.19
CA THR A 87 -1.13 34.37 -0.95
C THR A 87 -0.71 33.08 -1.65
N VAL A 88 -0.35 33.16 -2.94
CA VAL A 88 0.10 32.01 -3.73
C VAL A 88 1.37 31.39 -3.13
N LYS A 89 2.34 32.21 -2.73
CA LYS A 89 3.59 31.73 -2.12
C LYS A 89 3.33 31.01 -0.78
N LYS A 90 2.44 31.56 0.05
CA LYS A 90 2.04 30.92 1.31
C LYS A 90 1.39 29.56 1.05
N GLU A 91 0.49 29.48 0.07
CA GLU A 91 -0.16 28.22 -0.33
C GLU A 91 0.86 27.20 -0.84
N GLN A 92 1.83 27.61 -1.66
CA GLN A 92 2.91 26.73 -2.13
C GLN A 92 3.76 26.16 -0.99
N ILE A 93 4.15 26.99 -0.01
CA ILE A 93 4.93 26.55 1.15
C ILE A 93 4.13 25.52 1.96
N THR A 94 2.85 25.79 2.22
CA THR A 94 1.97 24.84 2.91
C THR A 94 1.83 23.54 2.14
N ARG A 95 1.63 23.61 0.82
CA ARG A 95 1.52 22.43 -0.06
C ARG A 95 2.78 21.58 -0.05
N ILE A 96 3.95 22.20 -0.21
CA ILE A 96 5.25 21.51 -0.14
C ILE A 96 5.45 20.87 1.24
N GLY A 97 5.07 21.58 2.31
CA GLY A 97 5.09 21.03 3.67
C GLY A 97 4.22 19.78 3.82
N HIS A 98 2.98 19.82 3.33
CA HIS A 98 2.07 18.67 3.32
C HIS A 98 2.60 17.51 2.46
N GLU A 99 3.13 17.80 1.26
CA GLU A 99 3.73 16.78 0.39
C GLU A 99 4.90 16.08 1.07
N HIS A 100 5.77 16.83 1.75
CA HIS A 100 6.87 16.26 2.53
C HIS A 100 6.37 15.41 3.70
N GLN A 101 5.36 15.86 4.44
CA GLN A 101 4.77 15.11 5.55
C GLN A 101 4.13 13.80 5.07
N ILE A 102 3.32 13.85 4.01
CA ILE A 102 2.72 12.65 3.41
C ILE A 102 3.82 11.68 2.98
N LYS A 103 4.88 12.17 2.34
CA LYS A 103 5.99 11.33 1.90
C LYS A 103 6.75 10.70 3.08
N SER A 104 6.97 11.43 4.18
CA SER A 104 7.58 10.86 5.38
C SER A 104 6.69 9.82 6.05
N ASP A 105 5.38 10.07 6.11
CA ASP A 105 4.41 9.16 6.72
C ASP A 105 4.29 7.87 5.91
N LEU A 106 4.24 7.96 4.58
CA LEU A 106 4.26 6.81 3.69
C LEU A 106 5.55 5.99 3.85
N LYS A 107 6.70 6.65 3.94
CA LYS A 107 7.99 5.97 4.16
C LYS A 107 8.02 5.27 5.52
N LEU A 108 7.49 5.89 6.57
CA LEU A 108 7.39 5.29 7.90
C LEU A 108 6.44 4.09 7.89
N LYS A 109 5.25 4.24 7.32
CA LYS A 109 4.26 3.15 7.15
C LYS A 109 4.87 1.97 6.40
N SER A 110 5.53 2.21 5.28
CA SER A 110 6.20 1.16 4.50
C SER A 110 7.25 0.40 5.33
N LYS A 111 8.11 1.12 6.06
CA LYS A 111 9.10 0.49 6.96
C LYS A 111 8.46 -0.35 8.06
N LEU A 112 7.39 0.16 8.68
CA LEU A 112 6.67 -0.57 9.74
C LEU A 112 6.04 -1.86 9.21
N LEU A 113 5.45 -1.80 8.02
CA LEU A 113 4.92 -3.00 7.37
C LEU A 113 6.03 -4.03 7.16
N THR A 114 7.15 -3.65 6.52
CA THR A 114 8.27 -4.57 6.31
C THR A 114 8.77 -5.21 7.62
N GLU A 115 8.89 -4.43 8.70
CA GLU A 115 9.30 -4.93 10.01
C GLU A 115 8.30 -5.93 10.61
N ILE A 116 6.99 -5.66 10.53
CA ILE A 116 5.94 -6.60 10.97
C ILE A 116 6.09 -7.92 10.22
N HIS A 117 6.33 -7.88 8.91
CA HIS A 117 6.44 -9.09 8.10
C HIS A 117 7.70 -9.90 8.40
N HIS A 118 8.83 -9.22 8.63
CA HIS A 118 10.04 -9.88 9.12
C HIS A 118 9.79 -10.56 10.47
N ARG A 119 9.09 -9.90 11.40
CA ARG A 119 8.74 -10.50 12.70
C ARG A 119 7.79 -11.68 12.58
N VAL A 120 6.78 -11.61 11.72
CA VAL A 120 5.87 -12.73 11.45
C VAL A 120 6.65 -13.93 10.92
N ASN A 121 7.52 -13.73 9.92
CA ASN A 121 8.35 -14.82 9.40
C ASN A 121 9.28 -15.41 10.46
N ASN A 122 9.94 -14.57 11.27
CA ASN A 122 10.78 -15.03 12.37
C ASN A 122 9.98 -15.84 13.40
N ASN A 123 8.77 -15.41 13.75
CA ASN A 123 7.90 -16.12 14.68
C ASN A 123 7.48 -17.49 14.11
N LEU A 124 7.10 -17.54 12.82
CA LEU A 124 6.74 -18.81 12.17
C LEU A 124 7.92 -19.78 12.11
N GLN A 125 9.15 -19.28 11.89
CA GLN A 125 10.36 -20.10 11.93
C GLN A 125 10.64 -20.65 13.34
N ILE A 126 10.53 -19.81 14.37
CA ILE A 126 10.69 -20.24 15.77
C ILE A 126 9.65 -21.32 16.11
N ILE A 127 8.37 -21.09 15.78
CA ILE A 127 7.31 -22.07 16.03
C ILE A 127 7.58 -23.37 15.27
N SER A 128 8.01 -23.31 14.01
CA SER A 128 8.38 -24.49 13.23
C SER A 128 9.53 -25.27 13.89
N GLY A 129 10.57 -24.59 14.37
CA GLY A 129 11.70 -25.22 15.03
C GLY A 129 11.34 -25.84 16.39
N LEU A 130 10.46 -25.19 17.16
CA LEU A 130 9.90 -25.78 18.38
C LEU A 130 9.08 -27.04 18.08
N MET A 131 8.33 -27.05 16.97
CA MET A 131 7.62 -28.24 16.52
C MET A 131 8.57 -29.36 16.11
N ASP A 132 9.70 -29.06 15.45
CA ASP A 132 10.72 -30.06 15.13
C ASP A 132 11.24 -30.74 16.41
N LEU A 133 11.52 -29.94 17.46
CA LEU A 133 11.94 -30.47 18.75
C LEU A 133 10.87 -31.37 19.39
N GLN A 134 9.60 -30.93 19.38
CA GLN A 134 8.49 -31.72 19.94
C GLN A 134 8.30 -33.04 19.18
N ILE A 135 8.31 -32.99 17.85
CA ILE A 135 8.19 -34.16 16.97
C ILE A 135 9.30 -35.17 17.27
N ASN A 136 10.55 -34.72 17.42
CA ASN A 136 11.69 -35.59 17.68
C ASN A 136 11.70 -36.17 19.11
N SER A 137 10.99 -35.54 20.05
CA SER A 137 10.89 -36.00 21.44
C SER A 137 9.70 -36.91 21.72
N GLU A 138 8.78 -37.05 20.75
CA GLU A 138 7.52 -37.76 20.91
C GLU A 138 7.62 -39.21 20.42
N ASN A 139 7.08 -40.15 21.22
CA ASN A 139 7.12 -41.58 20.91
C ASN A 139 5.79 -42.10 20.34
N ASP A 140 4.69 -41.36 20.49
CA ASP A 140 3.40 -41.71 19.89
C ASP A 140 3.38 -41.33 18.40
N GLU A 141 3.45 -42.32 17.51
CA GLU A 141 3.39 -42.15 16.06
C GLU A 141 2.15 -41.36 15.60
N LYS A 142 1.01 -41.52 16.28
CA LYS A 142 -0.23 -40.81 15.93
C LYS A 142 -0.13 -39.33 16.29
N LEU A 143 0.49 -39.00 17.42
CA LEU A 143 0.75 -37.61 17.82
C LEU A 143 1.81 -36.98 16.92
N THR A 144 2.90 -37.69 16.63
CA THR A 144 3.95 -37.26 15.69
C THR A 144 3.40 -36.96 14.31
N SER A 145 2.52 -37.82 13.77
CA SER A 145 1.88 -37.55 12.48
C SER A 145 0.97 -36.31 12.52
N SER A 146 0.29 -36.06 13.63
CA SER A 146 -0.57 -34.89 13.81
C SER A 146 0.24 -33.60 13.92
N LEU A 147 1.37 -33.62 14.63
CA LEU A 147 2.29 -32.48 14.75
C LEU A 147 2.93 -32.13 13.40
N ASN A 148 3.35 -33.14 12.62
CA ASN A 148 3.86 -32.93 11.26
C ASN A 148 2.85 -32.19 10.37
N LEU A 149 1.54 -32.47 10.50
CA LEU A 149 0.51 -31.74 9.75
C LEU A 149 0.47 -30.26 10.13
N ILE A 150 0.48 -29.95 11.43
CA ILE A 150 0.46 -28.57 11.90
C ILE A 150 1.72 -27.84 11.43
N GLN A 151 2.87 -28.50 11.51
CA GLN A 151 4.12 -27.91 11.05
C GLN A 151 4.13 -27.64 9.54
N ASN A 152 3.63 -28.57 8.72
CA ASN A 152 3.51 -28.37 7.27
C ASN A 152 2.60 -27.18 6.94
N ARG A 153 1.52 -26.97 7.71
CA ARG A 153 0.66 -25.79 7.57
C ARG A 153 1.39 -24.50 7.92
N ILE A 154 2.18 -24.48 9.00
CA ILE A 154 3.00 -23.32 9.40
C ILE A 154 4.04 -23.01 8.32
N LYS A 155 4.71 -24.03 7.77
CA LYS A 155 5.67 -23.88 6.67
C LYS A 155 5.01 -23.31 5.42
N ALA A 156 3.80 -23.77 5.06
CA ALA A 156 3.05 -23.21 3.95
C ALA A 156 2.70 -21.72 4.16
N ILE A 157 2.22 -21.35 5.36
CA ILE A 157 1.95 -19.94 5.72
C ILE A 157 3.23 -19.10 5.62
N ALA A 158 4.35 -19.60 6.14
CA ALA A 158 5.63 -18.90 6.08
C ALA A 158 6.12 -18.71 4.64
N SER A 159 5.97 -19.71 3.77
CA SER A 159 6.29 -19.62 2.34
C SER A 159 5.47 -18.55 1.63
N VAL A 160 4.15 -18.56 1.82
CA VAL A 160 3.26 -17.55 1.23
C VAL A 160 3.65 -16.15 1.72
N HIS A 161 3.84 -15.98 3.03
CA HIS A 161 4.28 -14.71 3.62
C HIS A 161 5.62 -14.22 3.03
N LYS A 162 6.61 -15.10 2.87
CA LYS A 162 7.92 -14.71 2.32
C LYS A 162 7.82 -14.22 0.87
N LEU A 163 6.99 -14.86 0.06
CA LEU A 163 6.80 -14.49 -1.35
C LEU A 163 6.08 -13.16 -1.52
N ILE A 164 5.09 -12.86 -0.68
CA ILE A 164 4.38 -11.58 -0.66
C ILE A 164 5.36 -10.40 -0.50
N TYR A 165 6.24 -10.45 0.50
CA TYR A 165 7.10 -9.29 0.82
C TYR A 165 8.40 -9.23 0.01
N GLY A 166 8.73 -10.30 -0.71
CA GLY A 166 9.76 -10.26 -1.75
C GLY A 166 9.27 -9.64 -3.06
N SER A 167 7.96 -9.50 -3.26
CA SER A 167 7.36 -8.95 -4.48
C SER A 167 7.42 -7.42 -4.50
N PRO A 168 7.74 -6.80 -5.65
CA PRO A 168 7.63 -5.35 -5.82
C PRO A 168 6.18 -4.85 -5.74
N ASN A 169 5.19 -5.73 -5.93
CA ASN A 169 3.77 -5.43 -5.77
C ASN A 169 3.26 -6.06 -4.47
N LEU A 170 2.92 -5.23 -3.49
CA LEU A 170 2.41 -5.67 -2.17
C LEU A 170 0.93 -6.06 -2.20
N LEU A 171 0.22 -5.75 -3.29
CA LEU A 171 -1.22 -5.97 -3.43
C LEU A 171 -1.55 -7.31 -4.07
N PHE A 172 -0.67 -7.82 -4.93
CA PHE A 172 -0.88 -9.02 -5.73
C PHE A 172 0.34 -9.92 -5.70
N VAL A 173 0.11 -11.23 -5.68
CA VAL A 173 1.15 -12.25 -5.62
C VAL A 173 1.01 -13.20 -6.80
N ASN A 174 2.13 -13.52 -7.43
CA ASN A 174 2.22 -14.56 -8.44
C ASN A 174 1.97 -15.94 -7.81
N LEU A 175 0.91 -16.62 -8.24
CA LEU A 175 0.48 -17.90 -7.67
C LEU A 175 1.39 -19.06 -8.05
N ASN A 176 2.01 -19.02 -9.23
CA ASN A 176 2.96 -20.06 -9.64
C ASN A 176 4.12 -20.13 -8.63
N GLN A 177 4.61 -19.00 -8.11
CA GLN A 177 5.64 -19.00 -7.07
C GLN A 177 5.17 -19.67 -5.77
N ILE A 178 3.94 -19.36 -5.35
CA ILE A 178 3.35 -19.95 -4.14
C ILE A 178 3.18 -21.46 -4.30
N PHE A 179 2.53 -21.88 -5.39
CA PHE A 179 2.22 -23.28 -5.64
C PHE A 179 3.52 -24.09 -5.77
N ASN A 180 4.50 -23.59 -6.53
CA ASN A 180 5.80 -24.23 -6.66
C ASN A 180 6.50 -24.41 -5.31
N SER A 181 6.45 -23.40 -4.43
CA SER A 181 7.05 -23.52 -3.09
C SER A 181 6.35 -24.60 -2.25
N ILE A 182 5.02 -24.64 -2.25
CA ILE A 182 4.23 -25.59 -1.46
C ILE A 182 4.42 -27.02 -1.98
N LEU A 183 4.26 -27.20 -3.29
CA LEU A 183 4.39 -28.51 -3.94
C LEU A 183 5.81 -29.06 -3.81
N SER A 184 6.84 -28.21 -3.94
CA SER A 184 8.24 -28.64 -3.74
C SER A 184 8.48 -29.14 -2.32
N ASN A 185 7.97 -28.42 -1.30
CA ASN A 185 8.08 -28.84 0.09
C ASN A 185 7.39 -30.18 0.34
N LEU A 186 6.17 -30.37 -0.20
CA LEU A 186 5.43 -31.63 -0.07
C LEU A 186 6.14 -32.79 -0.77
N LYS A 187 6.70 -32.57 -1.96
CA LYS A 187 7.51 -33.59 -2.67
C LYS A 187 8.73 -34.00 -1.85
N ILE A 188 9.45 -33.05 -1.26
CA ILE A 188 10.62 -33.37 -0.42
C ILE A 188 10.22 -34.21 0.79
N THR A 189 9.09 -33.88 1.43
CA THR A 189 8.60 -34.59 2.62
C THR A 189 8.09 -35.99 2.29
N TYR A 190 7.26 -36.16 1.25
CA TYR A 190 6.50 -37.41 1.05
C TYR A 190 6.95 -38.26 -0.15
N LEU A 191 7.55 -37.67 -1.18
CA LEU A 191 7.87 -38.40 -2.42
C LEU A 191 9.03 -39.38 -2.22
N LYS A 192 9.97 -39.08 -1.31
CA LYS A 192 11.06 -40.02 -0.95
C LYS A 192 10.55 -41.29 -0.28
N GLU A 193 9.48 -41.18 0.50
CA GLU A 193 8.83 -42.33 1.16
C GLU A 193 7.97 -43.14 0.19
N ASN A 194 7.46 -42.49 -0.87
CA ASN A 194 6.54 -43.08 -1.84
C ASN A 194 7.04 -42.91 -3.28
N SER A 195 8.22 -43.44 -3.58
CA SER A 195 8.94 -43.25 -4.86
C SER A 195 8.21 -43.76 -6.11
N GLU A 196 7.12 -44.51 -5.93
CA GLU A 196 6.29 -45.07 -7.00
C GLU A 196 5.09 -44.16 -7.39
N ILE A 197 4.99 -42.97 -6.79
CA ILE A 197 3.96 -41.97 -7.13
C ILE A 197 4.47 -41.02 -8.23
N GLU A 198 3.75 -40.94 -9.34
CA GLU A 198 3.91 -39.92 -10.37
C GLU A 198 3.18 -38.63 -9.95
N PHE A 199 3.85 -37.49 -10.03
CA PHE A 199 3.28 -36.18 -9.68
C PHE A 199 3.19 -35.29 -10.92
N ARG A 200 1.97 -34.87 -11.30
CA ARG A 200 1.69 -34.05 -12.48
C ARG A 200 1.16 -32.67 -12.08
N GLU A 201 1.67 -31.63 -12.74
CA GLU A 201 1.31 -30.23 -12.47
C GLU A 201 0.91 -29.55 -13.78
N LEU A 202 -0.27 -28.95 -13.79
CA LEU A 202 -0.78 -28.13 -14.88
C LEU A 202 -1.30 -26.81 -14.31
N ILE A 203 -0.38 -25.89 -14.04
CA ILE A 203 -0.67 -24.58 -13.47
C ILE A 203 -0.50 -23.55 -14.59
N GLU A 204 -1.57 -22.81 -14.90
CA GLU A 204 -1.53 -21.71 -15.86
C GLU A 204 -0.57 -20.61 -15.35
N ASP A 205 0.18 -20.00 -16.27
CA ASP A 205 1.16 -18.97 -15.96
C ASP A 205 0.52 -17.59 -15.71
N GLU A 206 1.29 -16.69 -15.09
CA GLU A 206 0.92 -15.29 -14.87
C GLU A 206 -0.42 -15.08 -14.13
N LEU A 207 -0.74 -16.01 -13.23
CA LEU A 207 -1.91 -15.87 -12.35
C LEU A 207 -1.55 -15.07 -11.10
N GLU A 208 -2.28 -13.99 -10.87
CA GLU A 208 -2.12 -13.13 -9.70
C GLU A 208 -3.39 -13.14 -8.82
N LEU A 209 -3.19 -13.13 -7.51
CA LEU A 209 -4.25 -12.98 -6.52
C LEU A 209 -3.82 -11.99 -5.44
N ASP A 210 -4.81 -11.32 -4.83
CA ASP A 210 -4.58 -10.58 -3.61
C ASP A 210 -4.23 -11.50 -2.44
N LEU A 211 -3.56 -10.92 -1.44
CA LEU A 211 -3.03 -11.61 -0.27
C LEU A 211 -4.11 -12.42 0.48
N ASP A 212 -5.29 -11.84 0.60
CA ASP A 212 -6.42 -12.36 1.37
C ASP A 212 -6.95 -13.66 0.78
N ARG A 213 -6.76 -13.85 -0.53
CA ARG A 213 -7.09 -15.08 -1.28
C ARG A 213 -5.89 -15.99 -1.50
N ALA A 214 -4.67 -15.44 -1.62
CA ALA A 214 -3.43 -16.19 -1.82
C ALA A 214 -3.10 -17.15 -0.65
N ILE A 215 -3.31 -16.71 0.60
CA ILE A 215 -3.08 -17.55 1.78
C ILE A 215 -4.08 -18.73 1.83
N PRO A 216 -5.41 -18.51 1.75
CA PRO A 216 -6.38 -19.60 1.72
C PRO A 216 -6.12 -20.61 0.60
N ILE A 217 -5.85 -20.18 -0.63
CA ILE A 217 -5.65 -21.11 -1.75
C ILE A 217 -4.37 -21.95 -1.57
N GLY A 218 -3.29 -21.35 -1.06
CA GLY A 218 -2.06 -22.09 -0.73
C GLY A 218 -2.29 -23.14 0.36
N LEU A 219 -3.03 -22.80 1.42
CA LEU A 219 -3.38 -23.74 2.49
C LEU A 219 -4.28 -24.88 2.02
N ILE A 220 -5.26 -24.57 1.17
CA ILE A 220 -6.12 -25.57 0.52
C ILE A 220 -5.26 -26.56 -0.26
N LEU A 221 -4.38 -26.05 -1.14
CA LEU A 221 -3.49 -26.88 -1.94
C LEU A 221 -2.63 -27.78 -1.05
N ASN A 222 -2.02 -27.21 0.00
CA ASN A 222 -1.17 -27.95 0.92
C ASN A 222 -1.91 -29.11 1.59
N GLU A 223 -3.14 -28.87 2.06
CA GLU A 223 -3.94 -29.88 2.73
C GLU A 223 -4.40 -30.98 1.78
N LEU A 224 -4.92 -30.61 0.61
CA LEU A 224 -5.43 -31.58 -0.37
C LEU A 224 -4.31 -32.50 -0.88
N VAL A 225 -3.16 -31.94 -1.25
CA VAL A 225 -2.02 -32.72 -1.75
C VAL A 225 -1.39 -33.57 -0.64
N SER A 226 -1.27 -33.05 0.58
CA SER A 226 -0.81 -33.84 1.74
C SER A 226 -1.73 -35.03 2.00
N ASN A 227 -3.05 -34.84 1.86
CA ASN A 227 -4.02 -35.92 2.01
C ASN A 227 -3.86 -37.00 0.93
N CYS A 228 -3.60 -36.62 -0.33
CA CYS A 228 -3.30 -37.60 -1.38
C CYS A 228 -2.09 -38.47 -0.99
N PHE A 229 -0.97 -37.86 -0.58
CA PHE A 229 0.21 -38.63 -0.16
C PHE A 229 -0.04 -39.56 1.03
N ARG A 230 -0.84 -39.13 2.01
CA ARG A 230 -1.05 -39.88 3.26
C ARG A 230 -2.13 -40.96 3.15
N HIS A 231 -3.11 -40.78 2.28
CA HIS A 231 -4.33 -41.58 2.31
C HIS A 231 -4.62 -42.31 0.99
N ALA A 232 -4.21 -41.76 -0.15
CA ALA A 232 -4.56 -42.34 -1.46
C ALA A 232 -3.75 -43.60 -1.78
N PHE A 233 -2.47 -43.65 -1.37
CA PHE A 233 -1.55 -44.73 -1.71
C PHE A 233 -0.98 -45.36 -0.45
N LYS A 234 -1.43 -46.58 -0.11
CA LYS A 234 -0.90 -47.34 1.03
C LYS A 234 0.10 -48.37 0.54
N ASN A 235 1.10 -48.69 1.37
CA ASN A 235 2.06 -49.78 1.15
C ASN A 235 2.81 -49.74 -0.19
N GLY A 236 3.31 -48.57 -0.61
CA GLY A 236 4.14 -48.45 -1.82
C GLY A 236 3.40 -48.67 -3.13
N GLN A 237 2.07 -48.50 -3.15
CA GLN A 237 1.29 -48.57 -4.37
C GLN A 237 1.70 -47.50 -5.39
N LYS A 238 1.80 -47.90 -6.66
CA LYS A 238 1.91 -46.98 -7.79
C LYS A 238 0.68 -46.09 -7.87
N GLY A 239 0.92 -44.82 -8.13
CA GLY A 239 -0.12 -43.80 -8.11
C GLY A 239 0.20 -42.61 -8.98
N ILE A 240 -0.83 -41.82 -9.25
CA ILE A 240 -0.74 -40.54 -9.93
C ILE A 240 -1.45 -39.52 -9.03
N ILE A 241 -0.74 -38.44 -8.71
CA ILE A 241 -1.32 -37.22 -8.14
C ILE A 241 -1.25 -36.15 -9.23
N GLU A 242 -2.37 -35.52 -9.52
CA GLU A 242 -2.47 -34.44 -10.49
C GLU A 242 -3.01 -33.18 -9.82
N VAL A 243 -2.30 -32.07 -10.02
CA VAL A 243 -2.72 -30.74 -9.60
C VAL A 243 -2.85 -29.87 -10.83
N SER A 244 -4.03 -29.28 -11.03
CA SER A 244 -4.24 -28.28 -12.07
C SER A 244 -4.87 -27.02 -11.51
N PHE A 245 -4.45 -25.88 -12.03
CA PHE A 245 -4.97 -24.58 -11.63
C PHE A 245 -4.99 -23.61 -12.80
N GLY A 246 -6.12 -22.95 -13.02
CA GLY A 246 -6.29 -22.05 -14.15
C GLY A 246 -7.54 -21.18 -14.04
N LYS A 247 -7.74 -20.34 -15.05
CA LYS A 247 -8.94 -19.52 -15.22
C LYS A 247 -9.94 -20.24 -16.12
N LEU A 248 -11.21 -20.25 -15.71
CA LEU A 248 -12.31 -20.68 -16.55
C LEU A 248 -13.44 -19.65 -16.47
N SER A 249 -13.70 -18.95 -17.58
CA SER A 249 -14.65 -17.83 -17.64
C SER A 249 -14.33 -16.75 -16.58
N ASN A 250 -15.18 -16.56 -15.58
CA ASN A 250 -15.03 -15.56 -14.51
C ASN A 250 -14.55 -16.16 -13.18
N GLU A 251 -14.12 -17.42 -13.18
CA GLU A 251 -13.69 -18.14 -11.99
C GLU A 251 -12.24 -18.61 -12.13
N PHE A 252 -11.57 -18.76 -11.00
CA PHE A 252 -10.40 -19.62 -10.85
C PHE A 252 -10.86 -21.03 -10.53
N VAL A 253 -10.16 -22.02 -11.07
CA VAL A 253 -10.45 -23.44 -10.86
C VAL A 253 -9.19 -24.14 -10.39
N LEU A 254 -9.23 -24.70 -9.18
CA LEU A 254 -8.23 -25.61 -8.64
C LEU A 254 -8.79 -27.03 -8.69
N VAL A 255 -8.07 -27.95 -9.32
CA VAL A 255 -8.37 -29.38 -9.29
C VAL A 255 -7.19 -30.13 -8.69
N VAL A 256 -7.46 -30.91 -7.64
CA VAL A 256 -6.49 -31.87 -7.07
C VAL A 256 -7.11 -33.25 -7.18
N ARG A 257 -6.42 -34.15 -7.87
CA ARG A 257 -6.89 -35.51 -8.12
C ARG A 257 -5.82 -36.54 -7.78
N ASP A 258 -6.25 -37.66 -7.21
CA ASP A 258 -5.47 -38.88 -7.14
C ASP A 258 -6.21 -40.06 -7.81
N ASN A 259 -5.48 -41.12 -8.12
CA ASN A 259 -6.04 -42.40 -8.57
C ASN A 259 -5.88 -43.52 -7.52
N GLY A 260 -5.85 -43.15 -6.25
CA GLY A 260 -5.61 -44.07 -5.14
C GLY A 260 -6.85 -44.88 -4.73
N SER A 261 -6.83 -45.41 -3.51
CA SER A 261 -7.90 -46.27 -2.97
C SER A 261 -9.25 -45.56 -2.76
N GLY A 262 -9.36 -44.28 -3.09
CA GLY A 262 -10.54 -43.46 -2.83
C GLY A 262 -10.66 -43.05 -1.35
N MET A 263 -11.81 -42.48 -1.00
CA MET A 263 -12.17 -42.05 0.36
C MET A 263 -13.45 -42.75 0.80
N GLU A 264 -13.56 -43.15 2.08
CA GLU A 264 -14.81 -43.67 2.63
C GLU A 264 -15.91 -42.57 2.59
N VAL A 265 -17.14 -42.98 2.29
CA VAL A 265 -18.27 -42.12 1.86
C VAL A 265 -18.76 -41.10 2.92
N ASP A 266 -18.32 -41.19 4.17
CA ASP A 266 -18.73 -40.26 5.24
C ASP A 266 -17.87 -38.98 5.26
N LEU A 267 -18.13 -38.12 4.29
CA LEU A 267 -17.41 -36.86 4.00
C LEU A 267 -17.72 -35.72 4.99
N ASP A 268 -18.74 -35.86 5.83
CA ASP A 268 -19.22 -34.78 6.70
C ASP A 268 -18.60 -34.83 8.11
N ASN A 269 -18.01 -35.96 8.52
CA ASN A 269 -17.50 -36.17 9.89
C ASN A 269 -16.02 -36.54 10.02
N LYS A 270 -15.23 -36.64 8.94
CA LYS A 270 -13.80 -37.02 9.05
C LYS A 270 -12.83 -35.90 8.65
N GLY A 271 -12.04 -35.48 9.64
CA GLY A 271 -10.74 -34.82 9.46
C GLY A 271 -10.75 -33.30 9.60
N ILE A 272 -9.96 -32.78 10.56
CA ILE A 272 -9.69 -31.34 10.74
C ILE A 272 -9.25 -30.69 9.41
N GLY A 273 -8.57 -31.43 8.54
CA GLY A 273 -8.14 -30.99 7.22
C GLY A 273 -9.28 -30.61 6.26
N LEU A 274 -10.26 -31.49 6.06
CA LEU A 274 -11.38 -31.20 5.15
C LEU A 274 -12.27 -30.08 5.70
N MET A 275 -12.43 -30.00 7.02
CA MET A 275 -13.11 -28.87 7.67
C MET A 275 -12.39 -27.53 7.39
N LEU A 276 -11.04 -27.52 7.49
CA LEU A 276 -10.23 -26.35 7.13
C LEU A 276 -10.44 -25.97 5.66
N VAL A 277 -10.35 -26.94 4.73
CA VAL A 277 -10.57 -26.70 3.30
C VAL A 277 -11.95 -26.08 3.06
N ARG A 278 -13.02 -26.65 3.62
CA ARG A 278 -14.38 -26.11 3.47
C ARG A 278 -14.50 -24.67 3.98
N ASN A 279 -13.86 -24.33 5.10
CA ASN A 279 -13.87 -22.98 5.64
C ASN A 279 -13.07 -21.99 4.76
N LEU A 280 -11.92 -22.39 4.26
CA LEU A 280 -11.10 -21.58 3.35
C LEU A 280 -11.79 -21.37 2.00
N VAL A 281 -12.47 -22.38 1.46
CA VAL A 281 -13.27 -22.25 0.24
C VAL A 281 -14.41 -21.25 0.43
N LYS A 282 -15.09 -21.27 1.59
CA LYS A 282 -16.09 -20.24 1.93
C LYS A 282 -15.48 -18.85 2.03
N GLN A 283 -14.28 -18.70 2.60
CA GLN A 283 -13.56 -17.43 2.65
C GLN A 283 -13.25 -16.90 1.25
N LEU A 284 -12.91 -17.79 0.31
CA LEU A 284 -12.75 -17.47 -1.11
C LEU A 284 -14.08 -17.19 -1.85
N ARG A 285 -15.22 -17.33 -1.16
CA ARG A 285 -16.58 -17.32 -1.75
C ARG A 285 -16.73 -18.32 -2.90
N GLY A 286 -16.02 -19.43 -2.77
CA GLY A 286 -16.01 -20.50 -3.75
C GLY A 286 -16.94 -21.65 -3.40
N ASN A 287 -16.96 -22.62 -4.32
CA ASN A 287 -17.64 -23.89 -4.18
C ASN A 287 -16.63 -25.03 -4.25
N LEU A 288 -16.83 -26.04 -3.40
CA LEU A 288 -16.05 -27.28 -3.40
C LEU A 288 -16.95 -28.41 -3.90
N MET A 289 -16.49 -29.11 -4.94
CA MET A 289 -17.07 -30.37 -5.39
C MET A 289 -16.07 -31.51 -5.13
N ILE A 290 -16.59 -32.63 -4.65
CA ILE A 290 -15.81 -33.83 -4.38
C ILE A 290 -16.40 -34.97 -5.21
N SER A 291 -15.58 -35.63 -6.01
CA SER A 291 -15.96 -36.81 -6.77
C SER A 291 -15.08 -37.99 -6.37
N ILE A 292 -15.70 -39.13 -6.08
CA ILE A 292 -15.02 -40.37 -5.72
C ILE A 292 -15.24 -41.36 -6.87
N LYS A 293 -14.33 -41.37 -7.83
CA LYS A 293 -14.39 -42.25 -9.01
C LYS A 293 -12.98 -42.65 -9.40
N GLU A 294 -12.61 -43.91 -9.11
CA GLU A 294 -11.26 -44.44 -9.33
C GLU A 294 -10.17 -43.55 -8.69
N GLY A 295 -10.36 -43.21 -7.41
CA GLY A 295 -9.59 -42.22 -6.66
C GLY A 295 -10.47 -41.09 -6.12
N VAL A 296 -9.87 -39.96 -5.78
CA VAL A 296 -10.58 -38.77 -5.29
C VAL A 296 -10.25 -37.55 -6.16
N ILE A 297 -11.27 -36.76 -6.49
CA ILE A 297 -11.14 -35.48 -7.20
C ILE A 297 -11.75 -34.39 -6.33
N PHE A 298 -10.95 -33.39 -5.99
CA PHE A 298 -11.39 -32.15 -5.38
C PHE A 298 -11.36 -31.06 -6.44
N GLU A 299 -12.51 -30.46 -6.73
CA GLU A 299 -12.64 -29.33 -7.64
C GLU A 299 -13.13 -28.11 -6.86
N ILE A 300 -12.35 -27.04 -6.87
CA ILE A 300 -12.66 -25.79 -6.17
C ILE A 300 -12.77 -24.68 -7.20
N LYS A 301 -13.92 -24.00 -7.22
CA LYS A 301 -14.17 -22.84 -8.07
C LYS A 301 -14.40 -21.61 -7.22
N PHE A 302 -13.78 -20.48 -7.57
CA PHE A 302 -14.02 -19.22 -6.87
C PHE A 302 -13.89 -18.02 -7.81
N PRO A 303 -14.57 -16.89 -7.53
CA PRO A 303 -14.58 -15.73 -8.43
C PRO A 303 -13.19 -15.12 -8.64
N GLN A 304 -12.91 -14.67 -9.87
CA GLN A 304 -11.69 -13.92 -10.18
C GLN A 304 -11.69 -12.51 -9.54
N ILE A 305 -12.85 -11.88 -9.47
CA ILE A 305 -13.01 -10.56 -8.85
C ILE A 305 -13.25 -10.74 -7.35
N ASN A 306 -12.41 -10.10 -6.52
CA ASN A 306 -12.65 -10.03 -5.09
C ASN A 306 -13.75 -8.98 -4.83
N ALA A 307 -14.90 -9.40 -4.34
CA ALA A 307 -16.01 -8.48 -4.02
C ALA A 307 -15.81 -7.72 -2.69
N ASN A 308 -14.88 -8.16 -1.82
CA ASN A 308 -14.48 -7.45 -0.61
C ASN A 308 -12.94 -7.52 -0.44
N PRO A 309 -12.16 -6.77 -1.23
CA PRO A 309 -10.72 -6.64 -0.96
C PRO A 309 -10.52 -5.97 0.42
N ILE A 310 -9.47 -6.32 1.16
CA ILE A 310 -9.06 -5.50 2.30
C ILE A 310 -8.78 -4.08 1.77
N GLU A 311 -9.56 -3.11 2.23
CA GLU A 311 -9.30 -1.69 2.01
C GLU A 311 -8.13 -1.29 2.93
N ILE A 312 -6.98 -0.93 2.34
CA ILE A 312 -5.77 -0.46 3.05
C ILE A 312 -5.76 1.08 3.12
#